data_AF-A0A3M5PC90-F1
#
_entry.id   AF-A0A3M5PC90-F1
#
_cell.length_a   1.000
_cell.length_b   1.000
_cell.length_c   1.000
_cell.angle_alpha   90.00
_cell.angle_beta   90.00
_cell.angle_gamma   90.00
#
_symmetry.space_group_name_H-M   'P 1'
#
loop_
_entity.id
_entity.type
_entity.pdbx_description
1 polymer ?
#
loop_
_entity_poly.entity_id
_entity_poly.type
_entity_poly.pdbx_seq_one_letter_code
_entity_poly.pdbx_strand_id
1 'polypeptide(L)'
;MSKLKEYRAIEQQLNAHIERLEALSKEERFLDELVFERKLRALLKRYSLEKSDLMKFLSSPFGLSEKRISEPRTYDGRTQHNSEDQEGMRVEHQPG
;
A
#
# COMPACT_ATOMS: atom_id res chain seq x y z
N MET A 1 -50.36 -22.49 -8.19
CA MET A 1 -49.86 -21.25 -7.54
C MET A 1 -49.28 -20.35 -8.63
N SER A 2 -49.08 -19.06 -8.38
CA SER A 2 -48.44 -18.20 -9.40
C SER A 2 -46.96 -18.56 -9.53
N LYS A 3 -46.46 -18.75 -10.76
CA LYS A 3 -45.04 -19.01 -11.05
C LYS A 3 -44.10 -18.00 -10.38
N LEU A 4 -44.54 -16.76 -10.23
CA LEU A 4 -43.78 -15.71 -9.54
C LEU A 4 -43.54 -16.02 -8.06
N LYS A 5 -44.50 -16.66 -7.37
CA LYS A 5 -44.33 -17.09 -5.97
C LYS A 5 -43.32 -18.24 -5.87
N GLU A 6 -43.32 -19.16 -6.82
CA GLU A 6 -42.35 -20.26 -6.88
C GLU A 6 -40.92 -19.73 -7.09
N TYR A 7 -40.73 -18.80 -8.03
CA TYR A 7 -39.41 -18.18 -8.25
C TYR A 7 -38.91 -17.42 -7.02
N ARG A 8 -39.78 -16.67 -6.32
CA ARG A 8 -39.38 -15.99 -5.07
C ARG A 8 -38.99 -16.97 -3.96
N ALA A 9 -39.69 -18.10 -3.85
CA ALA A 9 -39.35 -19.12 -2.86
C ALA A 9 -37.98 -19.76 -3.17
N ILE A 10 -37.68 -20.00 -4.45
CA ILE A 10 -36.38 -20.53 -4.90
C ILE A 10 -35.26 -19.51 -4.64
N GLU A 11 -35.48 -18.22 -4.92
CA GLU A 11 -34.52 -17.15 -4.64
C GLU A 11 -34.19 -17.05 -3.15
N GLN A 12 -35.19 -17.15 -2.28
CA GLN A 12 -34.99 -17.17 -0.83
C GLN A 12 -34.17 -18.38 -0.37
N GLN A 13 -34.43 -19.56 -0.93
CA GLN A 13 -33.63 -20.76 -0.63
C GLN A 13 -32.18 -20.61 -1.12
N LEU A 14 -31.98 -20.04 -2.31
CA LEU A 14 -30.66 -19.79 -2.86
C LEU A 14 -29.85 -18.84 -1.96
N ASN A 15 -30.46 -17.74 -1.52
CA ASN A 15 -29.83 -16.79 -0.61
C ASN A 15 -29.44 -17.44 0.72
N ALA A 16 -30.31 -18.27 1.29
CA ALA A 16 -30.00 -19.01 2.51
C ALA A 16 -28.82 -19.98 2.34
N HIS A 17 -28.68 -20.61 1.16
CA HIS A 17 -27.54 -21.46 0.85
C HIS A 17 -26.25 -20.66 0.66
N ILE A 18 -26.30 -19.48 0.05
CA ILE A 18 -25.16 -18.57 -0.10
C ILE A 18 -24.66 -18.12 1.27
N GLU A 19 -25.55 -17.64 2.14
CA GLU A 19 -25.19 -17.22 3.50
C GLU A 19 -24.52 -18.35 4.30
N ARG A 20 -25.03 -19.58 4.16
CA ARG A 20 -24.43 -20.76 4.79
C ARG A 20 -23.06 -21.10 4.23
N LEU A 21 -22.88 -21.01 2.91
CA LEU A 21 -21.58 -21.23 2.27
C LEU A 21 -20.57 -20.16 2.68
N GLU A 22 -20.98 -18.90 2.77
CA GLU A 22 -20.12 -17.83 3.26
C GLU A 22 -19.69 -18.06 4.71
N ALA A 23 -20.62 -18.48 5.58
CA ALA A 23 -20.30 -18.81 6.96
C ALA A 23 -19.28 -19.96 7.06
N LEU A 24 -19.45 -21.03 6.29
CA LEU A 24 -18.50 -22.14 6.23
C LEU A 24 -17.14 -21.71 5.66
N SER A 25 -17.13 -20.86 4.63
CA SER A 25 -15.88 -20.35 4.05
C SER A 25 -15.09 -19.48 5.04
N LYS A 26 -15.78 -18.73 5.91
CA LYS A 26 -15.15 -17.94 6.96
C LYS A 26 -14.50 -18.84 8.01
N GLU A 27 -15.15 -19.95 8.34
CA GLU A 27 -14.61 -20.95 9.26
C GLU A 27 -13.38 -21.66 8.68
N GLU A 28 -13.43 -22.07 7.41
CA GLU A 28 -12.30 -22.70 6.71
C GLU A 28 -11.10 -21.74 6.63
N ARG A 29 -11.34 -20.48 6.23
CA ARG A 29 -10.28 -19.44 6.23
C ARG A 29 -9.68 -19.22 7.61
N PHE A 30 -10.50 -19.23 8.67
CA PHE A 30 -10.00 -19.09 10.03
C PHE A 30 -9.10 -20.27 10.44
N LEU A 31 -9.49 -21.50 10.07
CA LEU A 31 -8.68 -22.69 10.31
C LEU A 31 -7.35 -22.63 9.55
N ASP A 32 -7.37 -22.18 8.29
CA ASP A 32 -6.16 -21.99 7.48
C ASP A 32 -5.20 -20.99 8.11
N GLU A 33 -5.71 -19.84 8.56
CA GLU A 33 -4.93 -18.82 9.27
C GLU A 33 -4.32 -19.37 10.56
N LEU A 34 -5.08 -20.16 11.33
CA LEU A 34 -4.58 -20.79 12.55
C LEU A 34 -3.46 -21.81 12.25
N VAL A 35 -3.61 -22.61 11.21
CA VAL A 35 -2.58 -23.57 10.76
C VAL A 35 -1.32 -22.83 10.32
N PHE A 36 -1.48 -21.76 9.55
CA PHE A 36 -0.38 -20.89 9.13
C PHE A 36 0.36 -20.30 10.33
N GLU A 37 -0.37 -19.70 11.28
CA GLU A 37 0.20 -19.13 12.49
C GLU A 37 1.00 -20.17 13.29
N ARG A 38 0.44 -21.37 13.47
CA ARG A 38 1.12 -22.47 14.19
C ARG A 38 2.42 -22.88 13.50
N LYS A 39 2.40 -23.02 12.16
CA LYS A 39 3.60 -23.35 11.37
C LYS A 39 4.64 -22.23 11.46
N LEU A 40 4.23 -20.97 11.36
CA LEU A 40 5.11 -19.81 11.47
C LEU A 40 5.77 -19.74 12.85
N ARG A 41 5.00 -19.90 13.93
CA ARG A 41 5.54 -19.92 15.30
C ARG A 41 6.51 -21.08 15.53
N ALA A 42 6.19 -22.27 15.03
CA ALA A 42 7.08 -23.42 15.11
C ALA A 42 8.40 -23.17 14.36
N LEU A 43 8.33 -22.54 13.19
CA LEU A 43 9.49 -22.15 12.41
C LEU A 43 10.37 -21.15 13.16
N LEU A 44 9.79 -20.05 13.65
CA LEU A 44 10.52 -19.04 14.43
C LEU A 44 11.22 -19.67 15.64
N LYS A 45 10.51 -20.53 16.38
CA LYS A 45 11.08 -21.25 17.52
C LYS A 45 12.26 -22.14 17.13
N ARG A 46 12.18 -22.85 16.00
CA ARG A 46 13.26 -23.72 15.50
C ARG A 46 14.56 -22.94 15.25
N TYR A 47 14.44 -21.70 14.78
CA TYR A 47 15.58 -20.82 14.51
C TYR A 47 15.92 -19.89 15.67
N SER A 48 15.25 -20.04 16.83
CA SER A 48 15.40 -19.14 17.98
C SER A 48 15.19 -17.67 17.60
N LEU A 49 14.29 -17.41 16.65
CA LEU A 49 13.95 -16.08 16.17
C LEU A 49 12.69 -15.57 16.88
N GLU A 50 12.65 -14.27 17.12
CA GLU A 50 11.48 -13.61 17.67
C GLU A 50 10.65 -12.90 16.58
N LYS A 51 9.43 -12.49 16.93
CA LYS A 51 8.58 -11.69 16.03
C LYS A 51 9.28 -10.39 15.59
N SER A 52 10.07 -9.79 16.48
CA SER A 52 10.87 -8.60 16.19
C SER A 52 11.85 -8.85 15.04
N ASP A 53 12.48 -10.03 14.99
CA ASP A 53 13.40 -10.41 13.92
C ASP A 53 12.66 -10.68 12.61
N LEU A 54 11.49 -11.33 12.67
CA LEU A 54 10.61 -11.46 11.51
C LEU A 54 10.23 -10.09 10.93
N MET A 55 9.87 -9.13 11.79
CA MET A 55 9.56 -7.78 11.35
C MET A 55 10.78 -7.11 10.71
N LYS A 56 11.99 -7.29 11.24
CA LYS A 56 13.22 -6.79 10.60
C LYS A 56 13.42 -7.40 9.21
N PHE A 57 13.19 -8.71 9.04
CA PHE A 57 13.29 -9.35 7.72
C PHE A 57 12.27 -8.79 6.72
N LEU A 58 11.01 -8.63 7.13
CA LEU A 58 9.93 -8.14 6.26
C LEU A 58 9.99 -6.62 6.00
N SER A 59 10.52 -5.85 6.95
CA SER A 59 10.64 -4.38 6.85
C SER A 59 11.96 -3.94 6.21
N SER A 60 12.92 -4.86 6.09
CA SER A 60 14.18 -4.59 5.43
C SER A 60 13.92 -4.37 3.93
N PRO A 61 14.48 -3.30 3.34
CA PRO A 61 14.26 -2.98 1.93
C PRO A 61 14.81 -4.05 0.97
N PHE A 62 15.53 -5.07 1.46
CA PHE A 62 16.01 -6.18 0.64
C PHE A 62 14.90 -7.01 -0.04
N GLY A 63 13.62 -6.81 0.30
CA GLY A 63 12.48 -7.38 -0.43
C GLY A 63 11.91 -6.50 -1.56
N LEU A 64 12.17 -5.19 -1.58
CA LEU A 64 11.53 -4.24 -2.52
C LEU A 64 12.43 -3.08 -2.99
N SER A 65 13.73 -3.08 -2.69
CA SER A 65 14.66 -2.08 -3.22
C SER A 65 15.11 -2.48 -4.62
N GLU A 66 14.25 -2.25 -5.60
CA GLU A 66 14.75 -1.86 -6.91
C GLU A 66 15.42 -0.51 -6.70
N LYS A 67 16.72 -0.57 -6.38
CA LYS A 67 17.62 0.55 -6.24
C LYS A 67 17.59 1.30 -7.56
N ARG A 68 16.65 2.24 -7.71
CA ARG A 68 16.72 3.28 -8.73
C ARG A 68 18.00 4.04 -8.43
N ILE A 69 19.06 3.68 -9.14
CA ILE A 69 20.25 4.49 -9.28
C ILE A 69 19.75 5.78 -9.93
N SER A 70 19.36 6.76 -9.13
CA SER A 70 19.25 8.13 -9.62
C SER A 70 20.69 8.59 -9.84
N GLU A 71 21.13 8.49 -11.08
CA GLU A 71 22.37 9.12 -11.56
C GLU A 71 22.44 10.56 -11.05
N PRO A 72 23.63 11.04 -10.65
CA PRO A 72 23.78 12.44 -10.27
C PRO A 72 23.51 13.29 -11.51
N ARG A 73 22.35 13.97 -11.54
CA ARG A 73 22.10 15.03 -12.51
C ARG A 73 23.11 16.13 -12.25
N THR A 74 24.14 16.17 -13.09
CA THR A 74 25.00 17.34 -13.25
C THR A 74 24.10 18.50 -13.66
N TYR A 75 23.94 19.46 -12.76
CA TYR A 75 23.25 20.71 -13.01
C TYR A 75 24.13 21.57 -13.91
N ASP A 76 24.00 21.43 -15.23
CA ASP A 76 24.40 22.47 -16.18
C ASP A 76 23.10 23.06 -16.76
N GLY A 77 22.73 24.21 -16.22
CA GLY A 77 21.48 24.89 -16.48
C GLY A 77 21.70 26.40 -16.45
N ARG A 78 22.63 26.85 -17.29
CA ARG A 78 22.77 28.25 -17.69
C ARG A 78 21.48 28.69 -18.37
N THR A 79 21.06 29.92 -18.06
CA THR A 79 19.98 30.73 -18.69
C THR A 79 18.64 30.72 -17.95
N GLN A 80 18.44 31.74 -17.11
CA GLN A 80 17.43 32.77 -17.31
C GLN A 80 17.78 33.98 -16.42
N HIS A 81 18.36 35.00 -17.03
CA HIS A 81 18.39 36.36 -16.49
C HIS A 81 17.53 37.21 -17.44
N ASN A 82 16.89 38.23 -16.87
CA ASN A 82 15.75 39.03 -17.37
C ASN A 82 14.45 38.52 -16.74
N SER A 83 13.68 39.32 -16.01
CA SER A 83 13.41 40.75 -16.17
C SER A 83 13.21 41.37 -14.77
N GLU A 84 13.83 42.52 -14.48
CA GLU A 84 13.21 43.85 -14.58
C GLU A 84 12.13 44.10 -13.51
N ASP A 85 12.49 45.06 -12.66
CA ASP A 85 11.64 46.16 -12.18
C ASP A 85 11.17 46.20 -10.72
N GLN A 86 11.45 47.41 -10.19
CA GLN A 86 10.96 48.09 -8.99
C GLN A 86 11.64 47.70 -7.66
N GLU A 87 12.15 48.61 -6.84
CA GLU A 87 12.07 50.08 -6.78
C GLU A 87 13.03 50.54 -5.66
N GLY A 88 13.57 51.76 -5.73
CA GLY A 88 13.87 52.51 -4.50
C GLY A 88 15.25 53.17 -4.36
N MET A 89 15.30 54.46 -4.74
CA MET A 89 16.17 55.53 -4.22
C MET A 89 17.68 55.43 -4.55
N ARG A 90 18.45 56.49 -4.86
CA ARG A 90 18.41 57.89 -4.42
C ARG A 90 19.44 58.72 -5.23
N VAL A 91 18.97 59.82 -5.83
CA VAL A 91 19.56 61.15 -6.20
C VAL A 91 21.06 61.38 -6.50
N GLU A 92 21.23 62.34 -7.42
CA GLU A 92 22.32 63.34 -7.55
C GLU A 92 23.64 62.87 -8.19
N HIS A 93 24.31 63.59 -9.09
CA HIS A 93 24.30 65.00 -9.51
C HIS A 93 24.98 65.10 -10.90
N GLN A 94 24.44 65.94 -11.81
CA GLN A 94 25.23 66.66 -12.84
C GLN A 94 26.01 67.80 -12.15
N PRO A 95 27.07 68.44 -12.72
CA PRO A 95 27.19 68.83 -14.14
C PRO A 95 28.63 68.85 -14.73
N GLY A 96 28.77 69.28 -15.98
CA GLY A 96 30.03 69.61 -16.65
C GLY A 96 29.89 69.67 -18.16
#